data_AF-A0A5S9MBG8-F1
#
_entry.id   AF-A0A5S9MBG8-F1
#
_cell.length_a   1.000
_cell.length_b   1.000
_cell.length_c   1.000
_cell.angle_alpha   90.00
_cell.angle_beta   90.00
_cell.angle_gamma   90.00
#
_symmetry.space_group_name_H-M   'P 1'
#
loop_
_entity.id
_entity.type
_entity.pdbx_description
1 polymer ?
#
loop_
_entity_poly.entity_id
_entity_poly.type
_entity_poly.pdbx_seq_one_letter_code
_entity_poly.pdbx_strand_id
1 'polypeptide(L)' 'MIEQVNMTPGTIFLSSQEGEPTENDVIRFQCDKSDGIFSMERVRTADGQPVVYCLDKIPVKHLPSFFFYT' A
#
# COMPACT_ATOMS: atom_id res chain seq x y z
N MET A 1 7.84 -1.76 15.96
CA MET A 1 6.84 -1.11 16.84
C MET A 1 5.94 -2.13 17.53
N ILE A 2 5.14 -2.93 16.82
CA ILE A 2 4.22 -3.89 17.46
C ILE A 2 4.97 -4.99 18.25
N GLU A 3 6.00 -5.59 17.66
CA GLU A 3 6.83 -6.60 18.35
C GLU A 3 7.60 -6.02 19.55
N GLN A 4 7.93 -4.73 19.54
CA GLN A 4 8.67 -4.08 20.61
C GLN A 4 7.87 -3.96 21.91
N VAL A 5 6.55 -4.16 21.85
CA VAL A 5 5.65 -4.22 23.01
C VAL A 5 5.10 -5.64 23.22
N ASN A 6 5.80 -6.66 22.70
CA ASN A 6 5.46 -8.09 22.83
C ASN A 6 4.10 -8.50 22.24
N MET A 7 3.65 -7.81 21.19
CA MET A 7 2.44 -8.17 20.45
C MET A 7 2.80 -8.81 19.10
N THR A 8 1.92 -9.65 18.58
CA THR A 8 2.05 -10.29 17.27
C THR A 8 1.55 -9.35 16.18
N PRO A 9 2.41 -8.91 15.23
CA PRO A 9 1.96 -8.10 14.10
C PRO A 9 1.18 -8.96 13.11
N GLY A 10 0.05 -8.44 12.63
CA GLY A 10 -0.71 -9.04 11.55
C GLY A 10 -1.16 -8.02 10.52
N THR A 11 -1.77 -8.51 9.45
CA THR A 11 -2.32 -7.66 8.38
C THR A 11 -3.53 -8.34 7.77
N ILE A 12 -4.60 -7.57 7.61
CA ILE A 12 -5.80 -7.96 6.86
C ILE A 12 -5.75 -7.21 5.53
N PHE A 13 -5.66 -7.95 4.43
CA PHE A 13 -5.80 -7.38 3.09
C PHE A 13 -7.25 -7.00 2.83
N LEU A 14 -7.48 -5.79 2.32
CA LEU A 14 -8.82 -5.34 1.96
C LEU A 14 -8.98 -5.29 0.44
N SER A 15 -8.12 -4.56 -0.25
CA SER A 15 -8.24 -4.34 -1.69
C SER A 15 -6.89 -3.94 -2.31
N SER A 16 -6.80 -4.09 -3.62
CA SER A 16 -5.73 -3.51 -4.42
C SER A 16 -6.20 -3.15 -5.81
N GLN A 17 -5.66 -2.08 -6.37
CA GLN A 17 -5.98 -1.62 -7.71
C GLN A 17 -4.79 -0.90 -8.35
N GLU A 18 -4.70 -0.96 -9.67
CA GLU A 18 -3.86 -0.07 -10.47
C GLU A 18 -4.72 1.05 -11.05
N GLY A 19 -4.17 2.25 -11.14
CA GLY A 19 -4.85 3.39 -11.73
C GLY A 19 -3.91 4.55 -12.01
N GLU A 20 -4.48 5.64 -12.52
CA GLU A 20 -3.75 6.88 -12.80
C GLU A 20 -3.43 7.62 -11.48
N PRO A 21 -2.33 8.41 -11.44
CA PRO A 21 -1.98 9.19 -10.27
C PRO A 21 -2.96 10.33 -10.07
N THR A 22 -3.35 10.57 -8.81
CA THR A 22 -4.03 11.81 -8.45
C THR A 22 -3.05 13.00 -8.50
N GLU A 23 -3.56 14.24 -8.47
CA GLU A 23 -2.70 15.43 -8.41
C GLU A 23 -1.75 15.42 -7.21
N ASN A 24 -2.21 14.90 -6.07
CA ASN A 24 -1.37 14.74 -4.89
C ASN A 24 -0.28 13.68 -5.10
N ASP A 25 -0.57 12.61 -5.84
CA ASP A 25 0.40 11.56 -6.15
C ASP A 25 1.51 12.12 -7.07
N VAL A 26 1.14 12.91 -8.09
CA VAL A 26 2.09 13.63 -8.96
C VAL A 26 3.04 14.50 -8.14
N ILE A 27 2.52 15.28 -7.20
CA ILE A 27 3.33 16.17 -6.36
C ILE A 27 4.24 15.37 -5.41
N ARG A 28 3.69 14.35 -4.74
CA ARG A 28 4.42 13.60 -3.71
C ARG A 28 5.45 12.65 -4.29
N PHE A 29 5.13 11.98 -5.39
CA PHE A 29 6.01 11.02 -6.04
C PHE A 29 6.85 11.62 -7.15
N GLN A 30 6.63 12.89 -7.50
CA GLN A 30 7.29 13.57 -8.61
C GLN A 30 7.22 12.73 -9.90
N CYS A 31 6.01 12.23 -10.19
CA CYS A 31 5.71 11.36 -11.33
C CYS A 31 4.80 12.06 -12.34
N ASP A 32 4.72 11.55 -13.56
CA ASP A 32 3.84 12.08 -14.60
C ASP A 32 2.41 11.56 -14.46
N LYS A 33 1.41 12.30 -14.96
CA LYS A 33 0.00 11.87 -14.96
C LYS A 33 -0.25 10.58 -15.75
N SER A 34 0.67 10.22 -16.65
CA SER A 34 0.64 8.97 -17.40
C SER A 34 1.33 7.80 -16.69
N ASP A 35 2.04 8.04 -15.57
CA ASP A 35 2.65 6.95 -14.79
C ASP A 35 1.54 6.14 -14.10
N GLY A 36 1.66 4.81 -14.06
CA GLY A 36 0.74 4.00 -13.26
C GLY A 36 1.03 4.12 -11.75
N ILE A 37 -0.02 4.15 -10.94
CA ILE A 37 0.05 3.98 -9.48
C ILE A 37 -0.70 2.71 -9.08
N PHE A 38 -0.01 1.85 -8.34
CA PHE A 38 -0.62 0.76 -7.61
C PHE A 38 -1.04 1.25 -6.22
N SER A 39 -2.28 0.97 -5.83
CA SER A 39 -2.83 1.28 -4.52
C SER A 39 -3.24 -0.01 -3.81
N MET A 40 -2.95 -0.11 -2.52
CA MET A 40 -3.35 -1.24 -1.68
C MET A 40 -3.91 -0.77 -0.35
N GLU A 41 -5.05 -1.33 0.02
CA GLU A 41 -5.70 -1.09 1.31
C GLU A 41 -5.50 -2.29 2.22
N ARG A 42 -5.11 -2.01 3.45
CA ARG A 42 -4.92 -3.04 4.48
C ARG A 42 -5.15 -2.50 5.88
N VAL A 43 -5.51 -3.39 6.79
CA VAL A 43 -5.56 -3.11 8.23
C VAL A 43 -4.39 -3.82 8.89
N ARG A 44 -3.53 -3.07 9.58
CA ARG A 44 -2.52 -3.64 10.47
C ARG A 44 -3.18 -4.05 11.77
N THR A 45 -2.79 -5.21 12.29
CA THR A 45 -3.29 -5.73 13.55
C THR A 45 -2.17 -5.94 14.55
N ALA A 46 -2.51 -5.87 15.84
CA ALA A 46 -1.66 -6.27 16.96
C ALA A 46 -2.44 -7.30 17.77
N ASP A 47 -1.91 -8.52 17.89
CA ASP A 47 -2.62 -9.68 18.48
C ASP A 47 -4.01 -9.90 17.86
N GLY A 48 -4.10 -9.76 16.54
CA GLY A 48 -5.33 -9.92 15.79
C GLY A 48 -6.31 -8.74 15.89
N GLN A 49 -6.06 -7.76 16.77
CA GLN A 49 -6.91 -6.57 16.90
C GLN A 49 -6.52 -5.50 15.87
N PRO A 50 -7.47 -4.94 15.09
CA PRO A 50 -7.22 -3.80 14.21
C PRO A 50 -6.62 -2.60 14.95
N VAL A 51 -5.50 -2.07 14.45
CA VAL A 51 -4.86 -0.89 15.05
C VAL A 51 -4.71 0.29 14.09
N VAL A 52 -4.49 0.02 12.80
CA VAL A 52 -4.24 1.07 11.80
C VAL A 52 -4.79 0.63 10.45
N TYR A 53 -5.55 1.51 9.80
CA TYR A 53 -5.85 1.40 8.37
C TYR A 53 -4.71 2.06 7.57
N CYS A 54 -4.22 1.36 6.56
CA CYS A 54 -3.17 1.82 5.67
C CYS A 54 -3.69 1.84 4.23
N LEU A 55 -3.46 2.97 3.55
CA LEU A 55 -3.51 3.08 2.10
C LEU A 55 -2.09 3.27 1.60
N ASP A 56 -1.52 2.22 1.03
CA ASP A 56 -0.21 2.28 0.38
C ASP A 56 -0.40 2.67 -1.09
N LYS A 57 0.44 3.57 -1.58
CA LYS A 57 0.50 3.94 -3.00
C LYS A 57 1.93 3.83 -3.49
N ILE A 58 2.13 3.15 -4.61
CA ILE A 58 3.44 2.83 -5.16
C ILE A 58 3.41 3.11 -6.67
N PRO A 59 4.32 3.94 -7.22
CA PRO A 59 4.47 4.04 -8.66
C PRO A 59 4.83 2.69 -9.27
N VAL A 60 4.07 2.28 -10.29
CA VAL A 60 4.15 0.93 -10.91
C VAL A 60 5.55 0.62 -11.44
N LYS A 61 6.28 1.64 -11.89
CA LYS A 61 7.69 1.51 -12.33
C LYS A 61 8.65 0.94 -11.26
N HIS A 62 8.26 0.97 -9.99
CA HIS A 62 9.04 0.41 -8.88
C HIS A 62 8.59 -1.00 -8.47
N LEU A 63 7.50 -1.50 -9.04
CA LEU A 63 7.02 -2.84 -8.78
C LEU A 63 7.68 -3.84 -9.75
N PRO A 64 7.98 -5.06 -9.28
CA PRO A 64 8.46 -6.11 -10.16
C PRO A 64 7.36 -6.51 -11.15
N SER A 65 7.74 -6.90 -12.36
CA SER A 65 6.79 -7.24 -13.43
C SER A 65 5.80 -8.33 -13.01
N PHE A 66 6.23 -9.34 -12.25
CA PHE A 66 5.39 -10.45 -11.79
C PHE A 66 4.32 -10.04 -10.76
N PHE A 67 4.33 -8.81 -10.25
CA PHE A 67 3.45 -8.37 -9.16
C PHE A 67 1.95 -8.39 -9.53
N PHE A 68 1.64 -8.28 -10.82
CA PHE A 68 0.28 -8.27 -11.34
C PHE A 68 -0.17 -9.61 -11.92
N TYR A 69 0.69 -10.62 -11.91
CA TYR A 69 0.38 -11.96 -12.42
C TYR A 69 -0.07 -12.84 -11.25
N THR A 70 -1.38 -12.85 -10.99
CA THR A 70 -2.06 -13.86 -10.18
C THR A 70 -2.54 -15.02 -11.02
#